data_AF-A0A7Y3L384-F1
#
_entry.id   AF-A0A7Y3L384-F1
#
_cell.length_a   1.000
_cell.length_b   1.000
_cell.length_c   1.000
_cell.angle_alpha   90.00
_cell.angle_beta   90.00
_cell.angle_gamma   90.00
#
_symmetry.space_group_name_H-M   'P 1'
#
loop_
_entity.id
_entity.type
_entity.pdbx_description
1 polymer ?
#
loop_
_entity_poly.entity_id
_entity_poly.type
_entity_poly.pdbx_seq_one_letter_code
_entity_poly.pdbx_strand_id
1 'polypeptide(L)'
;MKKIAVVVLFALSAACSKREARNYHRCLSLRVGMTKDELLRFMGPPDDVEPFVEGRTPDYLRGRTAYEWNNPPEMPSPDHVSVRDSNGHVESIRCGGVDIVSSLPPAPLTPPAVSTAAAR
;
A
#
# COMPACT_ATOMS: atom_id res chain seq x y z
N MET A 1 17.33 43.96 4.36
CA MET A 1 16.86 42.68 4.94
C MET A 1 16.08 41.92 3.87
N LYS A 2 16.71 41.04 3.07
CA LYS A 2 16.01 40.35 1.94
C LYS A 2 16.71 39.08 1.40
N LYS A 3 17.59 38.45 2.19
CA LYS A 3 18.42 37.30 1.73
C LYS A 3 18.15 35.97 2.45
N ILE A 4 17.27 35.94 3.45
CA ILE A 4 17.04 34.74 4.29
C ILE A 4 15.98 33.80 3.68
N ALA A 5 15.08 34.31 2.82
CA ALA A 5 13.97 33.53 2.30
C ALA A 5 14.37 32.43 1.29
N VAL A 6 15.49 32.60 0.57
CA VAL A 6 15.85 31.68 -0.53
C VAL A 6 16.40 30.35 -0.01
N VAL A 7 17.08 30.32 1.13
CA VAL A 7 17.76 29.10 1.63
C VAL A 7 16.75 28.07 2.19
N VAL A 8 15.60 28.52 2.72
CA VAL A 8 14.59 27.63 3.32
C VAL A 8 13.86 26.80 2.25
N LEU A 9 13.63 27.36 1.06
CA LEU A 9 12.93 26.67 -0.04
C LEU A 9 13.74 25.53 -0.66
N PHE A 10 15.08 25.63 -0.69
CA PHE A 10 15.95 24.56 -1.20
C PHE A 10 16.20 23.43 -0.18
N ALA A 11 16.10 23.71 1.11
CA ALA A 11 16.29 22.69 2.15
C ALA A 11 15.10 21.70 2.25
N LEU A 12 13.88 22.19 2.00
CA LEU A 12 12.67 21.35 2.04
C LEU A 12 12.60 20.35 0.88
N SER A 13 13.05 20.75 -0.31
CA SER A 13 13.07 19.91 -1.51
C SER A 13 14.09 18.74 -1.38
N ALA A 14 15.24 18.99 -0.76
CA ALA A 14 16.24 17.93 -0.53
C ALA A 14 15.83 16.91 0.57
N ALA A 15 14.97 17.31 1.52
CA ALA A 15 14.49 16.42 2.57
C ALA A 15 13.41 15.45 2.08
N CYS A 16 12.53 15.88 1.18
CA CYS A 16 11.56 15.01 0.51
C CYS A 16 12.26 13.96 -0.35
N SER A 17 13.22 14.36 -1.19
CA SER A 17 14.00 13.45 -2.05
C SER A 17 14.67 12.30 -1.27
N LYS A 18 15.26 12.56 -0.09
CA LYS A 18 15.89 11.50 0.73
C LYS A 18 14.88 10.60 1.45
N ARG A 19 13.72 11.12 1.86
CA ARG A 19 12.65 10.30 2.46
C ARG A 19 12.06 9.36 1.40
N GLU A 20 11.73 9.92 0.25
CA GLU A 20 11.13 9.21 -0.87
C GLU A 20 12.06 8.13 -1.45
N ALA A 21 13.36 8.41 -1.63
CA ALA A 21 14.32 7.39 -2.06
C ALA A 21 14.46 6.23 -1.05
N ARG A 22 14.27 6.50 0.26
CA ARG A 22 14.27 5.46 1.30
C ARG A 22 12.99 4.64 1.30
N ASN A 23 11.85 5.22 0.93
CA ASN A 23 10.59 4.49 0.80
C ASN A 23 10.73 3.37 -0.23
N TYR A 24 11.25 3.69 -1.42
CA TYR A 24 11.47 2.70 -2.47
C TYR A 24 12.35 1.51 -2.04
N HIS A 25 13.52 1.79 -1.45
CA HIS A 25 14.40 0.73 -0.96
C HIS A 25 13.76 -0.13 0.14
N ARG A 26 12.93 0.48 1.01
CA ARG A 26 12.14 -0.26 2.00
C ARG A 26 11.05 -1.09 1.32
N CYS A 27 10.34 -0.53 0.35
CA CYS A 27 9.31 -1.24 -0.39
C CYS A 27 9.85 -2.53 -1.02
N LEU A 28 11.04 -2.48 -1.66
CA LEU A 28 11.69 -3.66 -2.23
C LEU A 28 12.04 -4.76 -1.20
N SER A 29 12.12 -4.40 0.08
CA SER A 29 12.42 -5.31 1.18
C SER A 29 11.15 -5.93 1.80
N LEU A 30 9.97 -5.43 1.46
CA LEU A 30 8.71 -5.97 1.93
C LEU A 30 8.48 -7.39 1.42
N ARG A 31 7.60 -8.12 2.13
CA ARG A 31 7.18 -9.47 1.80
C ARG A 31 5.67 -9.57 1.90
N VAL A 32 5.08 -10.30 0.95
CA VAL A 32 3.68 -10.68 1.03
C VAL A 32 3.48 -11.62 2.22
N GLY A 33 2.34 -11.50 2.90
CA GLY A 33 2.07 -12.21 4.14
C GLY A 33 2.65 -11.53 5.39
N MET A 34 3.32 -10.38 5.27
CA MET A 34 3.56 -9.52 6.44
C MET A 34 2.23 -8.99 6.97
N THR A 35 2.15 -8.78 8.28
CA THR A 35 0.99 -8.11 8.88
C THR A 35 1.00 -6.61 8.57
N LYS A 36 -0.18 -5.99 8.62
CA LYS A 36 -0.34 -4.53 8.53
C LYS A 36 0.56 -3.80 9.53
N ASP A 37 0.65 -4.28 10.77
CA ASP A 37 1.44 -3.63 11.81
C ASP A 37 2.94 -3.68 11.52
N GLU A 38 3.44 -4.80 10.98
CA GLU A 38 4.82 -4.93 10.53
C GLU A 38 5.11 -4.01 9.33
N LEU A 39 4.20 -3.97 8.35
CA LEU A 39 4.28 -3.05 7.21
C LEU A 39 4.42 -1.60 7.68
N LEU A 40 3.52 -1.14 8.55
CA LEU A 40 3.50 0.25 9.02
C LEU A 40 4.71 0.57 9.92
N ARG A 41 5.20 -0.40 10.70
CA ARG A 41 6.44 -0.24 11.47
C ARG A 41 7.66 -0.12 10.56
N PHE A 42 7.69 -0.86 9.46
CA PHE A 42 8.83 -0.91 8.56
C PHE A 42 8.89 0.28 7.59
N MET A 43 7.76 0.57 6.93
CA MET A 43 7.65 1.69 5.98
C MET A 43 7.52 3.03 6.71
N GLY A 44 6.83 3.05 7.84
CA GLY A 44 6.35 4.27 8.48
C GLY A 44 4.92 4.61 8.04
N PRO A 45 4.41 5.79 8.44
CA PRO A 45 3.06 6.21 8.05
C PRO A 45 2.96 6.36 6.52
N PRO A 46 1.87 5.87 5.91
CA PRO A 46 1.57 6.10 4.50
C PRO A 46 1.21 7.56 4.26
N ASP A 47 1.38 8.00 3.01
CA ASP A 47 0.91 9.30 2.56
C ASP A 47 -0.58 9.25 2.18
N ASP A 48 -1.07 8.11 1.68
CA ASP A 48 -2.50 7.87 1.42
C ASP A 48 -2.96 6.45 1.85
N VAL A 49 -4.23 6.33 2.22
CA VAL A 49 -4.89 5.07 2.60
C VAL A 49 -6.28 5.02 1.99
N GLU A 50 -6.46 4.14 1.00
CA GLU A 50 -7.73 4.03 0.28
C GLU A 50 -8.34 2.62 0.48
N PRO A 51 -9.52 2.52 1.13
CA PRO A 51 -10.24 1.25 1.21
C PRO A 51 -10.90 0.94 -0.13
N PHE A 52 -10.78 -0.31 -0.61
CA PHE A 52 -11.49 -0.73 -1.81
C PHE A 52 -12.94 -1.13 -1.46
N VAL A 53 -13.88 -0.23 -1.76
CA VAL A 53 -15.29 -0.30 -1.35
C VAL A 53 -16.19 -1.00 -2.38
N GLU A 54 -17.14 -1.81 -1.89
CA GLU A 54 -18.18 -2.46 -2.68
C GLU A 54 -18.96 -1.47 -3.58
N GLY A 55 -19.17 -1.86 -4.84
CA GLY A 55 -19.91 -1.07 -5.84
C GLY A 55 -19.13 0.08 -6.47
N ARG A 56 -17.90 0.36 -6.01
CA ARG A 56 -16.99 1.35 -6.62
C ARG A 56 -15.73 0.72 -7.20
N THR A 57 -15.29 -0.39 -6.63
CA THR A 57 -14.05 -1.06 -7.03
C THR A 57 -14.32 -2.43 -7.64
N PRO A 58 -13.47 -2.88 -8.58
CA PRO A 58 -13.59 -4.22 -9.16
C PRO A 58 -13.63 -5.31 -8.08
N ASP A 59 -14.44 -6.34 -8.31
CA ASP A 59 -14.75 -7.38 -7.32
C ASP A 59 -13.53 -8.05 -6.71
N TYR A 60 -12.46 -8.22 -7.50
CA TYR A 60 -11.22 -8.85 -7.05
C TYR A 60 -10.42 -8.02 -6.03
N LEU A 61 -10.70 -6.71 -5.91
CA LEU A 61 -10.06 -5.79 -4.96
C LEU A 61 -10.87 -5.58 -3.67
N ARG A 62 -12.12 -6.02 -3.62
CA ARG A 62 -12.99 -5.82 -2.45
C ARG A 62 -12.40 -6.46 -1.18
N GLY A 63 -12.68 -5.83 -0.03
CA GLY A 63 -12.20 -6.29 1.27
C GLY A 63 -10.68 -6.17 1.41
N ARG A 64 -10.10 -5.19 0.72
CA ARG A 64 -8.70 -4.82 0.81
C ARG A 64 -8.60 -3.31 1.01
N THR A 65 -7.51 -2.89 1.62
CA THR A 65 -7.13 -1.48 1.76
C THR A 65 -5.77 -1.25 1.10
N ALA A 66 -5.68 -0.23 0.26
CA ALA A 66 -4.43 0.27 -0.31
C ALA A 66 -3.73 1.23 0.66
N TYR A 67 -2.42 1.13 0.73
CA TYR A 67 -1.53 2.03 1.47
C TYR A 67 -0.48 2.54 0.48
N GLU A 68 -0.35 3.86 0.36
CA GLU A 68 0.54 4.49 -0.62
C GLU A 68 1.63 5.33 0.04
N TRP A 69 2.83 5.28 -0.53
CA TRP A 69 3.96 6.15 -0.19
C TRP A 69 4.48 6.82 -1.46
N ASN A 70 4.68 8.13 -1.37
CA ASN A 70 5.23 8.89 -2.47
C ASN A 70 6.71 8.54 -2.68
N ASN A 71 7.07 8.52 -3.96
CA ASN A 71 8.41 8.30 -4.46
C ASN A 71 8.98 9.59 -5.06
N PRO A 72 10.30 9.64 -5.28
CA PRO A 72 10.93 10.79 -5.90
C PRO A 72 10.38 10.99 -7.32
N PRO A 73 10.39 12.22 -7.84
CA PRO A 73 9.87 12.53 -9.17
C PRO A 73 10.61 11.81 -10.31
N GLU A 74 11.80 11.28 -10.06
CA GLU A 74 12.55 10.47 -11.03
C GLU A 74 11.99 9.05 -11.22
N MET A 75 11.05 8.60 -10.37
CA MET A 75 10.40 7.31 -10.48
C MET A 75 8.95 7.42 -10.98
N PRO A 76 8.49 6.46 -11.81
CA PRO A 76 7.25 6.63 -12.57
C PRO A 76 5.97 6.39 -11.74
N SER A 77 6.03 5.87 -10.52
CA SER A 77 4.84 5.58 -9.70
C SER A 77 5.14 5.62 -8.19
N PRO A 78 4.14 5.91 -7.33
CA PRO A 78 4.26 5.72 -5.89
C PRO A 78 4.43 4.24 -5.52
N ASP A 79 4.89 3.99 -4.30
CA ASP A 79 4.87 2.65 -3.72
C ASP A 79 3.44 2.36 -3.22
N HIS A 80 2.89 1.21 -3.60
CA HIS A 80 1.53 0.81 -3.30
C HIS A 80 1.53 -0.58 -2.66
N VAL A 81 0.88 -0.72 -1.52
CA VAL A 81 0.74 -2.00 -0.82
C VAL A 81 -0.73 -2.27 -0.51
N SER A 82 -1.24 -3.42 -0.96
CA SER A 82 -2.61 -3.83 -0.63
C SER A 82 -2.61 -4.80 0.54
N VAL A 83 -3.40 -4.50 1.57
CA VAL A 83 -3.64 -5.38 2.72
C VAL A 83 -5.06 -5.95 2.62
N ARG A 84 -5.24 -7.24 2.83
CA ARG A 84 -6.57 -7.84 2.94
C ARG A 84 -7.16 -7.56 4.32
N ASP A 85 -8.35 -7.00 4.37
CA ASP A 85 -8.98 -6.55 5.62
C ASP A 85 -9.38 -7.72 6.53
N SER A 86 -9.78 -8.85 5.93
CA SER A 86 -10.27 -10.03 6.67
C SER A 86 -9.20 -10.72 7.50
N ASN A 87 -7.93 -10.60 7.13
CA ASN A 87 -6.81 -11.20 7.87
C ASN A 87 -5.75 -10.18 8.30
N GLY A 88 -5.79 -8.95 7.79
CA GLY A 88 -4.80 -7.91 8.10
C GLY A 88 -3.42 -8.15 7.50
N HIS A 89 -3.29 -8.99 6.46
CA HIS A 89 -2.00 -9.34 5.85
C HIS A 89 -1.83 -8.67 4.48
N VAL A 90 -0.59 -8.31 4.16
CA VAL A 90 -0.17 -7.81 2.85
C VAL A 90 -0.41 -8.91 1.81
N GLU A 91 -1.07 -8.55 0.71
CA GLU A 91 -1.33 -9.46 -0.43
C GLU A 91 -0.58 -9.09 -1.70
N SER A 92 -0.38 -7.79 -1.94
CA SER A 92 0.32 -7.30 -3.12
C SER A 92 1.11 -6.05 -2.78
N ILE A 93 2.26 -5.91 -3.44
CA ILE A 93 3.19 -4.81 -3.28
C ILE A 93 3.58 -4.35 -4.68
N ARG A 94 3.62 -3.05 -4.91
CA ARG A 94 4.17 -2.41 -6.10
C ARG A 94 5.14 -1.32 -5.65
N CYS A 95 6.38 -1.38 -6.09
CA CYS A 95 7.40 -0.40 -5.74
C CYS A 95 7.83 0.36 -6.98
N GLY A 96 7.52 1.65 -7.10
CA GLY A 96 7.97 2.49 -8.22
C GLY A 96 7.57 2.03 -9.63
N GLY A 97 6.70 1.02 -9.77
CA GLY A 97 6.34 0.36 -11.03
C GLY A 97 6.75 -1.12 -11.14
N VAL A 98 7.47 -1.66 -10.17
CA VAL A 98 7.79 -3.10 -10.06
C VAL A 98 6.76 -3.79 -9.19
N ASP A 99 6.02 -4.76 -9.73
CA ASP A 99 5.07 -5.56 -8.97
C ASP A 99 5.76 -6.73 -8.26
N ILE A 100 5.61 -6.79 -6.94
CA ILE A 100 5.98 -7.93 -6.08
C ILE A 100 4.67 -8.59 -5.65
N VAL A 101 4.23 -9.54 -6.47
CA VAL A 101 3.07 -10.38 -6.19
C VAL A 101 3.52 -11.71 -5.62
N SER A 102 2.92 -12.12 -4.51
CA SER A 102 2.99 -13.53 -4.11
C SER A 102 2.16 -14.31 -5.12
N SER A 103 2.72 -15.40 -5.62
CA SER A 103 2.03 -16.36 -6.48
C SER A 103 0.92 -17.13 -5.78
N LEU A 104 0.31 -16.57 -4.72
CA LEU A 104 -0.82 -17.19 -4.06
C LEU A 104 -2.02 -17.08 -5.00
N PRO A 105 -2.60 -18.22 -5.45
CA PRO A 105 -3.78 -18.21 -6.29
C PRO A 105 -4.90 -17.43 -5.57
N PRO A 106 -5.77 -16.72 -6.31
CA PRO A 106 -6.90 -16.03 -5.71
C PRO A 106 -7.64 -17.01 -4.80
N ALA A 107 -7.85 -16.61 -3.55
CA ALA A 107 -8.61 -17.41 -2.60
C ALA A 107 -9.93 -17.81 -3.29
N PRO A 108 -10.32 -19.10 -3.26
CA PRO A 108 -11.59 -19.50 -3.83
C PRO A 108 -12.68 -18.62 -3.22
N LEU A 109 -13.51 -18.01 -4.06
CA LEU A 109 -14.73 -17.36 -3.61
C LEU A 109 -15.63 -18.47 -3.06
N THR A 110 -15.46 -18.83 -1.79
CA THR A 110 -16.37 -19.77 -1.13
C THR A 110 -17.71 -19.05 -1.05
N PRO A 111 -18.75 -19.49 -1.79
CA PRO A 111 -20.07 -18.89 -1.64
C PRO A 111 -20.51 -19.08 -0.18
N PRO A 112 -21.27 -18.12 0.38
CA PRO A 112 -21.78 -18.27 1.73
C PRO A 112 -22.55 -19.59 1.83
N ALA A 113 -22.18 -20.40 2.82
CA ALA A 113 -22.88 -21.64 3.10
C ALA A 113 -24.37 -21.34 3.24
N VAL A 114 -25.17 -21.80 2.28
CA VAL A 114 -26.62 -21.78 2.38
C VAL A 114 -26.96 -22.66 3.58
N SER A 115 -27.23 -22.00 4.70
CA SER A 115 -27.77 -22.63 5.89
C SER A 115 -29.20 -23.02 5.56
N THR A 116 -29.38 -24.23 5.02
CA THR A 116 -30.71 -24.83 4.91
C THR A 116 -31.13 -25.25 6.32
N ALA A 117 -31.56 -24.26 7.10
CA ALA A 117 -32.33 -24.49 8.30
C ALA A 117 -33.64 -25.18 7.90
N ALA A 118 -33.96 -26.24 8.64
CA ALA A 118 -35.04 -27.17 8.43
C ALA A 118 -36.42 -26.52 8.17
N ALA A 119 -37.22 -27.18 7.33
CA ALA A 119 -38.67 -27.14 7.42
C ALA A 119 -39.23 -28.55 7.18
N ARG A 120 -39.65 -29.16 8.31
CA ARG A 120 -40.68 -30.19 8.56
C ARG A 120 -41.08 -31.14 7.43
#